data_AF-A0A367ZJL5-F1
#
_entry.id   AF-A0A367ZJL5-F1
#
_cell.length_a   1.000
_cell.length_b   1.000
_cell.length_c   1.000
_cell.angle_alpha   90.00
_cell.angle_beta   90.00
_cell.angle_gamma   90.00
#
_symmetry.space_group_name_H-M   'P 1'
#
loop_
_entity.id
_entity.type
_entity.pdbx_description
1 polymer ?
#
loop_
_entity_poly.entity_id
_entity_poly.type
_entity_poly.pdbx_seq_one_letter_code
_entity_poly.pdbx_strand_id
1 'polypeptide(L)'
;MQFYKLTLIIIVLIVFSGCSKLQKELPQPTSPTAVHSTGWNDTASSNFHGLYLKSRNWKKDDCVQCHASDFSGGTSNISCYGCHQSYPHKAGILDKTSQFYHGYLLKLIDWNSSSCQKCHGYDYNGGRSEVACYQCHNSYPHKSGWKQTGNSLFHGVYLKNNNWNLQSCQNCHGSNYDGGSITDKGCMSSGCHIDEAQNKKSPEACNTCHGKFNSPANLIISWAPPRGIDGSTDSTHRSVGAHQMHLSTGKIGNSLKCNECHNVPVQVFSTGHLDSNLPAEVVMNDTLARLITGNGSLVPNPAYDNVSLRCSNTYCHGNWKLRRANSTNQFGYADSIMVGANYSPLWNGGASEAVCGSCHGLPPTGHIASNINACTNCHTGVVNNAGQIIDKTKHINGKINVFGQEKWMN
;
A
#
# COMPACT_ATOMS: atom_id res chain seq x y z
N MET A 1 -19.05 -0.49 82.09
CA MET A 1 -19.57 -0.60 80.70
C MET A 1 -20.87 0.19 80.46
N GLN A 2 -21.14 1.29 81.19
CA GLN A 2 -22.40 2.04 81.09
C GLN A 2 -22.24 3.55 80.85
N PHE A 3 -21.03 4.12 80.93
CA PHE A 3 -20.81 5.56 80.73
C PHE A 3 -20.39 5.96 79.31
N TYR A 4 -19.86 5.04 78.48
CA TYR A 4 -19.49 5.34 77.08
C TYR A 4 -20.66 5.37 76.10
N LYS A 5 -21.80 4.74 76.45
CA LYS A 5 -22.99 4.74 75.58
C LYS A 5 -23.80 6.04 75.67
N LEU A 6 -23.71 6.78 76.78
CA LEU A 6 -24.47 8.03 76.95
C LEU A 6 -23.82 9.21 76.21
N THR A 7 -22.49 9.28 76.17
CA THR A 7 -21.75 10.36 75.49
C THR A 7 -21.84 10.25 73.96
N LEU A 8 -21.96 9.03 73.41
CA LEU A 8 -22.13 8.82 71.97
C LEU A 8 -23.53 9.25 71.47
N ILE A 9 -24.56 9.15 72.31
CA ILE A 9 -25.94 9.52 71.96
C ILE A 9 -26.11 11.05 71.91
N ILE A 10 -25.41 11.79 72.76
CA ILE A 10 -25.48 13.27 72.78
C ILE A 10 -24.73 13.88 71.58
N ILE A 11 -23.63 13.28 71.12
CA ILE A 11 -22.89 13.77 69.94
C ILE A 11 -23.67 13.51 68.64
N VAL A 12 -24.39 12.38 68.53
CA VAL A 12 -25.24 12.11 67.36
C VAL A 12 -26.45 13.05 67.30
N LEU A 13 -27.03 13.45 68.44
CA LEU A 13 -28.14 14.41 68.48
C LEU A 13 -27.75 15.85 68.09
N ILE A 14 -26.49 16.24 68.31
CA ILE A 14 -25.99 17.58 67.93
C ILE A 14 -25.66 17.64 66.42
N VAL A 15 -25.22 16.53 65.80
CA VAL A 15 -24.96 16.50 64.34
C VAL A 15 -26.26 16.54 63.52
N PHE A 16 -27.40 16.07 64.05
CA PHE A 16 -28.69 16.19 63.36
C PHE A 16 -29.37 17.56 63.47
N SER A 17 -28.88 18.45 64.34
CA SER A 17 -29.43 19.82 64.49
C SER A 17 -28.72 20.86 63.61
N GLY A 18 -27.62 20.47 62.95
CA GLY A 18 -26.82 21.35 62.08
C GLY A 18 -27.24 21.37 60.60
N CYS A 19 -28.19 20.53 60.18
CA CYS A 19 -28.79 20.64 58.87
C CYS A 19 -29.79 21.80 58.88
N SER A 20 -29.29 23.03 58.72
CA SER A 20 -30.12 24.17 58.34
C SER A 20 -30.99 23.73 57.18
N LYS A 21 -32.32 23.86 57.32
CA LYS A 21 -33.29 23.64 56.27
C LYS A 21 -32.72 24.20 54.95
N LEU A 22 -32.40 23.33 53.99
CA LEU A 22 -32.29 23.73 52.60
C LEU A 22 -33.59 24.48 52.31
N GLN A 23 -33.50 25.79 52.06
CA GLN A 23 -34.63 26.56 51.56
C GLN A 23 -35.09 25.87 50.29
N LYS A 24 -36.13 25.03 50.39
CA LYS A 24 -36.79 24.41 49.25
C LYS A 24 -37.51 25.47 48.39
N GLU A 25 -37.65 26.67 48.93
CA GLU A 25 -38.03 27.86 48.20
C GLU A 25 -36.97 28.94 48.47
N LEU A 26 -36.03 29.08 47.54
CA LEU A 26 -35.33 30.34 47.37
C LEU A 26 -36.39 31.40 47.07
N PRO A 27 -36.29 32.63 47.61
CA PRO A 27 -37.14 33.73 47.16
C PRO A 27 -37.10 33.73 45.63
N GLN A 28 -38.26 33.66 44.97
CA GLN A 28 -38.31 33.89 43.53
C GLN A 28 -37.61 35.24 43.29
N PRO A 29 -36.63 35.31 42.36
CA PRO A 29 -36.00 36.57 42.03
C PRO A 29 -37.11 37.56 41.67
N THR A 30 -37.21 38.61 42.47
CA THR A 30 -38.15 39.70 42.27
C THR A 30 -37.72 40.42 41.00
N SER A 31 -38.30 39.97 39.88
CA SER A 31 -37.96 40.30 38.48
C SER A 31 -36.75 39.53 37.93
N PRO A 32 -36.82 38.99 36.70
CA PRO A 32 -35.64 38.54 35.99
C PRO A 32 -34.80 39.78 35.73
N THR A 33 -33.77 40.01 36.54
CA THR A 33 -32.75 41.00 36.20
C THR A 33 -32.08 40.44 34.94
N ALA A 34 -32.41 41.00 33.78
CA ALA A 34 -31.72 40.66 32.56
C ALA A 34 -30.25 41.05 32.74
N VAL A 35 -29.42 40.07 33.10
CA VAL A 35 -27.97 40.27 33.32
C VAL A 35 -27.24 40.53 32.00
N HIS A 36 -27.89 40.23 30.87
CA HIS A 36 -27.41 40.49 29.53
C HIS A 36 -28.17 41.66 28.90
N SER A 37 -27.44 42.55 28.23
CA SER A 37 -28.02 43.67 27.48
C SER A 37 -28.86 43.20 26.29
N THR A 38 -29.78 44.06 25.83
CA THR A 38 -30.57 43.82 24.61
C THR A 38 -29.66 43.52 23.41
N GLY A 39 -30.06 42.53 22.60
CA GLY A 39 -29.31 42.06 21.43
C GLY A 39 -28.23 41.01 21.72
N TRP A 40 -28.20 40.42 22.93
CA TRP A 40 -27.24 39.38 23.31
C TRP A 40 -27.20 38.14 22.38
N ASN A 41 -28.34 37.78 21.80
CA ASN A 41 -28.50 36.66 20.87
C ASN A 41 -28.54 37.06 19.38
N ASP A 42 -28.40 38.35 19.07
CA ASP A 42 -28.41 38.86 17.70
C ASP A 42 -26.98 39.03 17.20
N THR A 43 -26.59 38.29 16.17
CA THR A 43 -25.24 38.33 15.58
C THR A 43 -24.86 39.68 14.97
N ALA A 44 -25.83 40.55 14.67
CA ALA A 44 -25.59 41.90 14.16
C ALA A 44 -25.42 42.95 15.27
N SER A 45 -25.75 42.60 16.51
CA SER A 45 -25.69 43.51 17.66
C SER A 45 -24.26 43.71 18.16
N SER A 46 -23.94 44.95 18.58
CA SER A 46 -22.70 45.24 19.31
C SER A 46 -22.62 44.54 20.68
N ASN A 47 -23.76 44.11 21.22
CA ASN A 47 -23.87 43.38 22.49
C ASN A 47 -23.89 41.86 22.30
N PHE A 48 -23.63 41.33 21.10
CA PHE A 48 -23.67 39.89 20.83
C PHE A 48 -22.72 39.11 21.75
N HIS A 49 -23.21 38.03 22.35
CA HIS A 49 -22.44 37.22 23.30
C HIS A 49 -21.15 36.64 22.71
N GLY A 50 -21.10 36.41 21.39
CA GLY A 50 -19.88 35.98 20.72
C GLY A 50 -18.76 37.03 20.77
N LEU A 51 -19.10 38.33 20.77
CA LEU A 51 -18.13 39.41 20.95
C LEU A 51 -17.64 39.48 22.40
N TYR A 52 -18.54 39.27 23.37
CA TYR A 52 -18.18 39.16 24.78
C TYR A 52 -17.20 38.00 25.02
N LEU A 53 -17.52 36.79 24.54
CA LEU A 53 -16.62 35.63 24.64
C LEU A 53 -15.29 35.89 23.93
N LYS A 54 -15.29 36.52 22.75
CA LYS A 54 -14.06 36.89 22.04
C LYS A 54 -13.17 37.82 22.88
N SER A 55 -13.75 38.82 23.55
CA SER A 55 -13.00 39.75 24.42
C SER A 55 -12.34 39.07 25.64
N ARG A 56 -12.92 37.94 26.09
CA ARG A 56 -12.43 37.12 27.20
C ARG A 56 -11.60 35.92 26.73
N ASN A 57 -11.11 35.93 25.49
CA ASN A 57 -10.36 34.83 24.88
C ASN A 57 -11.11 33.49 24.93
N TRP A 58 -12.41 33.51 24.66
CA TRP A 58 -13.33 32.36 24.62
C TRP A 58 -13.50 31.59 25.93
N LYS A 59 -13.04 32.16 27.06
CA LYS A 59 -13.30 31.61 28.40
C LYS A 59 -14.79 31.69 28.73
N LYS A 60 -15.35 30.58 29.18
CA LYS A 60 -16.79 30.38 29.45
C LYS A 60 -17.09 30.11 30.93
N ASP A 61 -16.05 30.09 31.76
CA ASP A 61 -16.15 29.70 33.17
C ASP A 61 -17.05 30.67 33.95
N ASP A 62 -17.03 31.96 33.59
CA ASP A 62 -17.89 32.98 34.18
C ASP A 62 -19.39 32.69 33.98
N CYS A 63 -19.76 31.94 32.92
CA CYS A 63 -21.15 31.66 32.58
C CYS A 63 -21.75 30.52 33.43
N VAL A 64 -20.90 29.64 33.99
CA VAL A 64 -21.35 28.41 34.66
C VAL A 64 -22.13 28.68 35.95
N GLN A 65 -21.93 29.85 36.54
CA GLN A 65 -22.61 30.27 37.76
C GLN A 65 -24.13 30.32 37.60
N CYS A 66 -24.62 30.64 36.39
CA CYS A 66 -26.06 30.69 36.10
C CYS A 66 -26.50 29.64 35.08
N HIS A 67 -25.63 29.24 34.14
CA HIS A 67 -25.98 28.32 33.05
C HIS A 67 -25.64 26.84 33.34
N ALA A 68 -25.24 26.52 34.58
CA ALA A 68 -24.67 25.24 35.02
C ALA A 68 -23.28 24.93 34.41
N SER A 69 -22.52 24.06 35.08
CA SER A 69 -21.18 23.64 34.65
C SER A 69 -21.16 22.91 33.31
N ASP A 70 -22.28 22.31 32.93
CA ASP A 70 -22.47 21.65 31.65
C ASP A 70 -23.16 22.53 30.61
N PHE A 71 -23.51 23.78 30.91
CA PHE A 71 -24.23 24.71 30.01
C PHE A 71 -25.64 24.26 29.59
N SER A 72 -26.25 23.33 30.35
CA SER A 72 -27.60 22.83 30.10
C SER A 72 -28.71 23.83 30.44
N GLY A 73 -28.39 24.91 31.16
CA GLY A 73 -29.31 26.01 31.45
C GLY A 73 -29.35 26.41 32.92
N GLY A 74 -28.96 25.54 33.85
CA GLY A 74 -28.81 25.86 35.27
C GLY A 74 -30.00 26.62 35.87
N THR A 75 -29.70 27.63 36.69
CA THR A 75 -30.72 28.52 37.29
C THR A 75 -31.30 29.51 36.28
N SER A 76 -30.62 29.75 35.15
CA SER A 76 -31.13 30.62 34.08
C SER A 76 -32.22 29.98 33.22
N ASN A 77 -32.35 28.65 33.23
CA ASN A 77 -33.17 27.85 32.30
C ASN A 77 -32.87 28.07 30.80
N ILE A 78 -31.77 28.74 30.43
CA ILE A 78 -31.37 28.97 29.04
C ILE A 78 -30.15 28.10 28.70
N SER A 79 -30.38 27.05 27.91
CA SER A 79 -29.33 26.15 27.44
C SER A 79 -28.54 26.73 26.27
N CYS A 80 -27.21 26.66 26.34
CA CYS A 80 -26.36 26.97 25.18
C CYS A 80 -26.63 26.01 24.01
N TYR A 81 -27.09 24.79 24.30
CA TYR A 81 -27.34 23.75 23.30
C TYR A 81 -28.63 23.91 22.51
N GLY A 82 -29.49 24.85 22.91
CA GLY A 82 -30.64 25.23 22.10
C GLY A 82 -30.23 25.89 20.77
N CYS A 83 -29.13 26.64 20.78
CA CYS A 83 -28.59 27.30 19.58
C CYS A 83 -27.28 26.67 19.09
N HIS A 84 -26.45 26.12 19.97
CA HIS A 84 -25.15 25.55 19.60
C HIS A 84 -25.10 24.02 19.73
N GLN A 85 -24.92 23.33 18.62
CA GLN A 85 -24.95 21.86 18.62
C GLN A 85 -23.65 21.22 19.12
N SER A 86 -22.49 21.84 18.86
CA SER A 86 -21.18 21.22 19.09
C SER A 86 -20.29 21.95 20.10
N TYR A 87 -20.49 23.25 20.33
CA TYR A 87 -19.69 24.03 21.28
C TYR A 87 -20.59 24.91 22.17
N PRO A 88 -20.36 25.02 23.49
CA PRO A 88 -19.28 24.41 24.25
C PRO A 88 -19.31 22.87 24.24
N HIS A 89 -18.17 22.19 24.22
CA HIS A 89 -18.19 20.72 24.18
C HIS A 89 -18.87 20.15 25.44
N LYS A 90 -19.77 19.18 25.26
CA LYS A 90 -20.40 18.45 26.36
C LYS A 90 -19.40 17.52 27.04
N ALA A 91 -19.63 17.23 28.32
CA ALA A 91 -18.83 16.26 29.07
C ALA A 91 -18.88 14.87 28.39
N GLY A 92 -17.76 14.14 28.42
CA GLY A 92 -17.63 12.84 27.76
C GLY A 92 -17.27 12.89 26.27
N ILE A 93 -16.87 14.04 25.72
CA ILE A 93 -16.49 14.15 24.30
C ILE A 93 -15.28 13.28 23.90
N LEU A 94 -14.42 12.92 24.86
CA LEU A 94 -13.29 12.00 24.67
C LEU A 94 -13.60 10.57 25.14
N ASP A 95 -14.77 10.32 25.73
CA ASP A 95 -15.18 9.02 26.23
C ASP A 95 -15.98 8.27 25.16
N LYS A 96 -15.44 7.16 24.65
CA LYS A 96 -16.06 6.34 23.59
C LYS A 96 -17.42 5.76 23.98
N THR A 97 -17.74 5.67 25.26
CA THR A 97 -19.02 5.15 25.77
C THR A 97 -20.08 6.25 25.90
N SER A 98 -19.69 7.52 25.84
CA SER A 98 -20.60 8.64 25.93
C SER A 98 -21.37 8.85 24.63
N GLN A 99 -22.66 9.14 24.74
CA GLN A 99 -23.48 9.63 23.61
C GLN A 99 -22.94 10.95 23.01
N PHE A 100 -22.08 11.67 23.72
CA PHE A 100 -21.45 12.91 23.28
C PHE A 100 -20.03 12.72 22.75
N TYR A 101 -19.58 11.48 22.58
CA TYR A 101 -18.27 11.17 21.98
C TYR A 101 -18.08 11.89 20.65
N HIS A 102 -16.91 12.49 20.43
CA HIS A 102 -16.64 13.28 19.22
C HIS A 102 -16.79 12.46 17.93
N GLY A 103 -16.62 11.14 17.96
CA GLY A 103 -16.88 10.27 16.82
C GLY A 103 -18.35 10.29 16.37
N TYR A 104 -19.30 10.35 17.31
CA TYR A 104 -20.72 10.51 16.99
C TYR A 104 -21.02 11.91 16.45
N LEU A 105 -20.39 12.95 17.04
CA LEU A 105 -20.50 14.32 16.53
C LEU A 105 -19.98 14.44 15.10
N LEU A 106 -18.81 13.86 14.80
CA LEU A 106 -18.25 13.81 13.45
C LEU A 106 -19.20 13.10 12.49
N LYS A 107 -19.80 11.98 12.91
CA LYS A 107 -20.79 11.26 12.09
C LYS A 107 -22.02 12.12 11.76
N LEU A 108 -22.52 12.92 12.72
CA LEU A 108 -23.68 13.81 12.51
C LEU A 108 -23.40 14.95 11.52
N ILE A 109 -22.14 15.37 11.41
CA ILE A 109 -21.71 16.41 10.46
C ILE A 109 -21.06 15.83 9.20
N ASP A 110 -21.37 14.57 8.88
CA ASP A 110 -20.86 13.86 7.69
C ASP A 110 -19.33 13.89 7.59
N TRP A 111 -18.67 13.71 8.74
CA TRP A 111 -17.22 13.71 8.91
C TRP A 111 -16.53 15.01 8.43
N ASN A 112 -17.29 16.09 8.29
CA ASN A 112 -16.78 17.40 7.92
C ASN A 112 -16.26 18.16 9.14
N SER A 113 -14.98 17.97 9.46
CA SER A 113 -14.31 18.64 10.57
C SER A 113 -13.81 20.05 10.25
N SER A 114 -14.18 20.65 9.11
CA SER A 114 -13.69 21.99 8.71
C SER A 114 -14.11 23.06 9.73
N SER A 115 -15.30 22.93 10.32
CA SER A 115 -15.77 23.83 11.37
C SER A 115 -14.93 23.76 12.65
N CYS A 116 -14.34 22.60 12.95
CA CYS A 116 -13.50 22.35 14.11
C CYS A 116 -12.15 23.08 14.02
N GLN A 117 -11.65 23.35 12.81
CA GLN A 117 -10.36 24.04 12.57
C GLN A 117 -10.31 25.43 13.21
N LYS A 118 -11.47 26.09 13.36
CA LYS A 118 -11.58 27.39 14.03
C LYS A 118 -11.04 27.39 15.46
N CYS A 119 -11.07 26.23 16.13
CA CYS A 119 -10.50 26.03 17.46
C CYS A 119 -9.26 25.15 17.45
N HIS A 120 -9.31 24.04 16.71
CA HIS A 120 -8.28 23.00 16.74
C HIS A 120 -7.11 23.25 15.77
N GLY A 121 -7.11 24.39 15.08
CA GLY A 121 -6.10 24.76 14.09
C GLY A 121 -6.46 24.27 12.69
N TYR A 122 -5.99 25.00 11.66
CA TYR A 122 -6.17 24.60 10.26
C TYR A 122 -5.51 23.25 9.94
N ASP A 123 -4.43 22.93 10.64
CA ASP A 123 -3.70 21.68 10.54
C ASP A 123 -4.14 20.65 11.59
N TYR A 124 -5.16 20.94 12.40
CA TYR A 124 -5.61 20.06 13.50
C TYR A 124 -4.56 19.74 14.58
N ASN A 125 -3.48 20.53 14.69
CA ASN A 125 -2.45 20.39 15.74
C ASN A 125 -2.79 21.16 17.04
N GLY A 126 -4.06 21.24 17.39
CA GLY A 126 -4.51 21.81 18.66
C GLY A 126 -4.82 23.29 18.59
N GLY A 127 -4.23 24.07 17.68
CA GLY A 127 -4.58 25.48 17.49
C GLY A 127 -4.74 26.24 18.82
N ARG A 128 -5.90 26.87 19.02
CA ARG A 128 -6.25 27.55 20.29
C ARG A 128 -6.87 26.64 21.35
N SER A 129 -7.27 25.42 20.99
CA SER A 129 -7.82 24.44 21.94
C SER A 129 -6.74 23.61 22.62
N GLU A 130 -5.51 23.63 22.11
CA GLU A 130 -4.34 22.85 22.55
C GLU A 130 -4.52 21.32 22.47
N VAL A 131 -5.65 20.84 21.93
CA VAL A 131 -5.97 19.42 21.75
C VAL A 131 -5.87 19.06 20.27
N ALA A 132 -4.79 18.36 19.93
CA ALA A 132 -4.51 17.93 18.56
C ALA A 132 -5.17 16.58 18.23
N CYS A 133 -5.79 16.47 17.06
CA CYS A 133 -6.38 15.20 16.62
C CYS A 133 -5.35 14.06 16.57
N TYR A 134 -4.10 14.40 16.20
CA TYR A 134 -3.03 13.44 16.01
C TYR A 134 -2.39 12.92 17.31
N GLN A 135 -2.78 13.45 18.47
CA GLN A 135 -2.41 12.84 19.75
C GLN A 135 -3.07 11.47 19.94
N CYS A 136 -4.23 11.24 19.31
CA CYS A 136 -4.96 9.97 19.39
C CYS A 136 -5.18 9.30 18.03
N HIS A 137 -5.19 10.04 16.93
CA HIS A 137 -5.43 9.51 15.59
C HIS A 137 -4.16 9.54 14.73
N ASN A 138 -3.76 8.38 14.22
CA ASN A 138 -2.50 8.28 13.48
C ASN A 138 -2.59 8.80 12.03
N SER A 139 -3.75 8.66 11.39
CA SER A 139 -3.92 8.92 9.94
C SER A 139 -5.05 9.89 9.58
N TYR A 140 -5.98 10.17 10.50
CA TYR A 140 -7.13 11.05 10.26
C TYR A 140 -7.20 12.20 11.28
N PRO A 141 -7.57 13.43 10.88
CA PRO A 141 -7.85 13.89 9.52
C PRO A 141 -6.59 13.82 8.64
N HIS A 142 -6.73 13.40 7.39
CA HIS A 142 -5.58 13.30 6.48
C HIS A 142 -4.93 14.69 6.32
N LYS A 143 -3.61 14.77 6.50
CA LYS A 143 -2.86 16.03 6.40
C LYS A 143 -2.91 16.60 4.97
N SER A 144 -2.72 17.91 4.85
CA SER A 144 -2.51 18.53 3.53
C SER A 144 -1.34 17.87 2.80
N GLY A 145 -1.48 17.61 1.51
CA GLY A 145 -0.50 16.85 0.72
C GLY A 145 -0.74 15.34 0.63
N TRP A 146 -1.70 14.78 1.37
CA TRP A 146 -2.02 13.33 1.37
C TRP A 146 -2.27 12.72 -0.03
N LYS A 147 -2.87 13.51 -0.94
CA LYS A 147 -3.18 13.09 -2.31
C LYS A 147 -2.13 13.50 -3.35
N GLN A 148 -1.09 14.24 -2.95
CA GLN A 148 -0.12 14.83 -3.88
C GLN A 148 1.09 13.91 -4.03
N THR A 149 1.29 13.34 -5.22
CA THR A 149 2.46 12.52 -5.52
C THR A 149 3.74 13.34 -5.35
N GLY A 150 4.79 12.73 -4.79
CA GLY A 150 6.06 13.40 -4.49
C GLY A 150 6.08 14.21 -3.19
N ASN A 151 4.93 14.41 -2.54
CA ASN A 151 4.88 15.02 -1.21
C ASN A 151 5.35 14.01 -0.14
N SER A 152 6.10 14.47 0.88
CA SER A 152 6.52 13.63 2.02
C SER A 152 5.35 13.07 2.83
N LEU A 153 4.19 13.74 2.78
CA LEU A 153 2.94 13.34 3.43
C LEU A 153 2.00 12.55 2.50
N PHE A 154 2.45 12.21 1.28
CA PHE A 154 1.66 11.42 0.34
C PHE A 154 1.28 10.06 0.95
N HIS A 155 0.04 9.61 0.72
CA HIS A 155 -0.45 8.34 1.27
C HIS A 155 0.42 7.13 0.89
N GLY A 156 1.06 7.14 -0.28
CA GLY A 156 2.01 6.09 -0.67
C GLY A 156 3.26 6.05 0.24
N VAL A 157 3.73 7.21 0.73
CA VAL A 157 4.81 7.28 1.73
C VAL A 157 4.33 6.77 3.08
N TYR A 158 3.11 7.14 3.48
CA TYR A 158 2.49 6.60 4.70
C TYR A 158 2.38 5.07 4.66
N LEU A 159 1.89 4.50 3.55
CA LEU A 159 1.77 3.05 3.38
C LEU A 159 3.14 2.37 3.46
N LYS A 160 4.16 2.91 2.80
CA LYS A 160 5.54 2.41 2.88
C LYS A 160 6.07 2.36 4.33
N ASN A 161 5.78 3.39 5.13
CA ASN A 161 6.22 3.47 6.53
C ASN A 161 5.36 2.61 7.49
N ASN A 162 4.21 2.11 7.03
CA ASN A 162 3.28 1.29 7.82
C ASN A 162 3.12 -0.10 7.19
N ASN A 163 4.21 -0.68 6.68
CA ASN A 163 4.28 -2.04 6.14
C ASN A 163 3.21 -2.34 5.07
N TRP A 164 2.90 -1.35 4.23
CA TRP A 164 1.91 -1.47 3.15
C TRP A 164 0.52 -1.95 3.61
N ASN A 165 0.12 -1.63 4.84
CA ASN A 165 -1.18 -2.03 5.38
C ASN A 165 -2.35 -1.20 4.78
N LEU A 166 -2.84 -1.64 3.62
CA LEU A 166 -4.04 -1.06 2.99
C LEU A 166 -5.33 -1.43 3.74
N GLN A 167 -5.42 -2.59 4.39
CA GLN A 167 -6.64 -3.05 5.08
C GLN A 167 -7.13 -2.05 6.13
N SER A 168 -6.21 -1.33 6.78
CA SER A 168 -6.54 -0.25 7.72
C SER A 168 -7.44 0.84 7.12
N CYS A 169 -7.33 1.09 5.80
CA CYS A 169 -8.11 2.09 5.08
C CYS A 169 -9.56 1.62 4.84
N GLN A 170 -9.82 0.31 4.79
CA GLN A 170 -11.16 -0.24 4.53
C GLN A 170 -12.17 0.18 5.61
N ASN A 171 -11.69 0.43 6.83
CA ASN A 171 -12.50 0.91 7.95
C ASN A 171 -13.28 2.19 7.62
N CYS A 172 -12.75 3.06 6.76
CA CYS A 172 -13.38 4.33 6.38
C CYS A 172 -13.73 4.41 4.88
N HIS A 173 -12.98 3.71 4.02
CA HIS A 173 -13.10 3.78 2.57
C HIS A 173 -13.88 2.59 1.97
N GLY A 174 -14.43 1.70 2.80
CA GLY A 174 -15.17 0.52 2.38
C GLY A 174 -14.25 -0.67 2.07
N SER A 175 -14.80 -1.87 2.06
CA SER A 175 -14.05 -3.12 1.84
C SER A 175 -13.37 -3.19 0.47
N ASN A 176 -13.92 -2.52 -0.55
CA ASN A 176 -13.36 -2.44 -1.90
C ASN A 176 -12.58 -1.15 -2.16
N TYR A 177 -12.34 -0.32 -1.14
CA TYR A 177 -11.70 0.99 -1.28
C TYR A 177 -12.44 1.99 -2.19
N ASP A 178 -13.72 1.79 -2.48
CA ASP A 178 -14.48 2.63 -3.42
C ASP A 178 -15.59 3.47 -2.75
N GLY A 179 -15.35 3.96 -1.53
CA GLY A 179 -16.25 4.92 -0.88
C GLY A 179 -17.34 4.26 -0.04
N GLY A 180 -16.92 3.53 1.00
CA GLY A 180 -17.83 2.92 1.98
C GLY A 180 -18.71 3.92 2.75
N SER A 181 -19.56 3.37 3.63
CA SER A 181 -20.64 4.10 4.36
C SER A 181 -20.18 5.25 5.27
N ILE A 182 -18.87 5.45 5.43
CA ILE A 182 -18.29 6.50 6.28
C ILE A 182 -17.90 7.73 5.46
N THR A 183 -17.22 7.58 4.33
CA THR A 183 -16.63 8.73 3.62
C THR A 183 -17.17 8.97 2.22
N ASP A 184 -17.81 7.97 1.59
CA ASP A 184 -18.19 7.98 0.15
C ASP A 184 -17.01 8.35 -0.80
N LYS A 185 -15.77 8.37 -0.28
CA LYS A 185 -14.55 8.69 -1.03
C LYS A 185 -13.82 7.41 -1.37
N GLY A 186 -13.87 7.04 -2.64
CA GLY A 186 -13.16 5.89 -3.20
C GLY A 186 -11.81 6.25 -3.82
N CYS A 187 -10.83 5.35 -3.70
CA CYS A 187 -9.53 5.42 -4.37
C CYS A 187 -9.69 5.48 -5.90
N MET A 188 -10.62 4.67 -6.42
CA MET A 188 -10.92 4.54 -7.85
C MET A 188 -11.88 5.64 -8.32
N SER A 189 -13.00 5.86 -7.60
CA SER A 189 -13.97 6.90 -7.95
C SER A 189 -13.44 8.32 -7.85
N SER A 190 -12.35 8.56 -7.12
CA SER A 190 -11.64 9.86 -7.11
C SER A 190 -10.79 10.11 -8.36
N GLY A 191 -10.73 9.17 -9.31
CA GLY A 191 -9.96 9.30 -10.56
C GLY A 191 -8.44 9.18 -10.40
N CYS A 192 -7.96 8.70 -9.24
CA CYS A 192 -6.52 8.55 -8.97
C CYS A 192 -6.00 7.13 -9.21
N HIS A 193 -6.79 6.11 -8.84
CA HIS A 193 -6.47 4.70 -9.09
C HIS A 193 -7.22 4.20 -10.33
N ILE A 194 -6.72 4.62 -11.48
CA ILE A 194 -7.24 4.29 -12.79
C ILE A 194 -6.09 3.96 -13.74
N ASP A 195 -6.36 3.26 -14.83
CA ASP A 195 -5.39 3.09 -15.91
C ASP A 195 -5.43 4.28 -16.90
N GLU A 196 -4.56 4.22 -17.92
CA GLU A 196 -4.44 5.21 -18.98
C GLU A 196 -5.73 5.37 -19.81
N ALA A 197 -6.62 4.37 -19.81
CA ALA A 197 -7.94 4.41 -20.44
C ALA A 197 -9.05 4.81 -19.45
N GLN A 198 -8.70 5.31 -18.26
CA GLN A 198 -9.63 5.72 -17.19
C GLN A 198 -10.44 4.57 -16.56
N ASN A 199 -10.06 3.31 -16.77
CA ASN A 199 -10.73 2.20 -16.10
C ASN A 199 -10.34 2.16 -14.63
N LYS A 200 -11.31 1.90 -13.76
CA LYS A 200 -11.08 1.73 -12.31
C LYS A 200 -10.08 0.61 -12.06
N LYS A 201 -9.10 0.90 -11.22
CA LYS A 201 -8.03 -0.04 -10.85
C LYS A 201 -7.95 -0.17 -9.34
N SER A 202 -8.05 -1.38 -8.81
CA SER A 202 -7.89 -1.59 -7.37
C SER A 202 -6.54 -1.03 -6.89
N PRO A 203 -6.47 -0.37 -5.71
CA PRO A 203 -5.20 -0.01 -5.10
C PRO A 203 -4.32 -1.23 -4.78
N GLU A 204 -4.88 -2.43 -4.73
CA GLU A 204 -4.17 -3.70 -4.54
C GLU A 204 -3.70 -4.35 -5.86
N ALA A 205 -3.98 -3.75 -7.03
CA ALA A 205 -3.49 -4.28 -8.30
C ALA A 205 -1.94 -4.37 -8.29
N CYS A 206 -1.39 -5.45 -8.83
CA CYS A 206 0.07 -5.71 -8.82
C CYS A 206 0.87 -4.51 -9.35
N ASN A 207 0.38 -3.90 -10.43
CA ASN A 207 1.06 -2.77 -11.06
C ASN A 207 0.92 -1.43 -10.31
N THR A 208 0.16 -1.39 -9.21
CA THR A 208 0.11 -0.22 -8.31
C THR A 208 1.45 -0.05 -7.59
N CYS A 209 2.06 -1.15 -7.17
CA CYS A 209 3.38 -1.14 -6.52
C CYS A 209 4.50 -1.47 -7.50
N HIS A 210 4.28 -2.44 -8.39
CA HIS A 210 5.32 -2.97 -9.27
C HIS A 210 5.19 -2.43 -10.69
N GLY A 211 6.31 -2.11 -11.35
CA GLY A 211 6.30 -1.74 -12.75
C GLY A 211 5.52 -0.46 -13.08
N LYS A 212 4.57 -0.53 -14.02
CA LYS A 212 3.89 0.65 -14.60
C LYS A 212 2.50 0.88 -13.99
N PHE A 213 2.41 1.91 -13.13
CA PHE A 213 1.18 2.30 -12.43
C PHE A 213 -0.03 2.56 -13.35
N ASN A 214 0.13 3.32 -14.43
CA ASN A 214 -1.00 3.69 -15.30
C ASN A 214 -1.40 2.61 -16.32
N SER A 215 -0.81 1.40 -16.28
CA SER A 215 -1.24 0.32 -17.19
C SER A 215 -2.51 -0.39 -16.72
N PRO A 216 -3.23 -1.06 -17.63
CA PRO A 216 -4.34 -1.95 -17.25
C PRO A 216 -3.88 -3.00 -16.24
N ALA A 217 -4.65 -3.24 -15.17
CA ALA A 217 -4.27 -4.18 -14.11
C ALA A 217 -4.04 -5.61 -14.59
N ASN A 218 -4.76 -6.04 -15.64
CA ASN A 218 -4.65 -7.36 -16.24
C ASN A 218 -3.47 -7.51 -17.23
N LEU A 219 -2.73 -6.43 -17.51
CA LEU A 219 -1.56 -6.48 -18.37
C LEU A 219 -0.34 -6.97 -17.57
N ILE A 220 -0.13 -8.28 -17.52
CA ILE A 220 0.90 -8.95 -16.69
C ILE A 220 2.31 -8.38 -16.90
N ILE A 221 2.70 -8.07 -18.15
CA ILE A 221 4.02 -7.50 -18.44
C ILE A 221 4.27 -6.15 -17.76
N SER A 222 3.20 -5.40 -17.45
CA SER A 222 3.29 -4.12 -16.74
C SER A 222 3.62 -4.26 -15.25
N TRP A 223 3.54 -5.48 -14.70
CA TRP A 223 3.85 -5.76 -13.31
C TRP A 223 5.36 -5.85 -13.10
N ALA A 224 6.11 -6.29 -14.11
CA ALA A 224 7.56 -6.33 -14.01
C ALA A 224 8.13 -4.91 -14.10
N PRO A 225 9.27 -4.64 -13.43
CA PRO A 225 9.95 -3.36 -13.51
C PRO A 225 10.24 -2.92 -14.96
N PRO A 226 9.79 -1.72 -15.33
CA PRO A 226 10.69 -0.67 -15.77
C PRO A 226 10.97 0.33 -14.64
N ARG A 227 10.23 0.21 -13.53
CA ARG A 227 10.41 0.97 -12.30
C ARG A 227 10.36 0.02 -11.11
N GLY A 228 11.40 0.03 -10.29
CA GLY A 228 11.42 -0.70 -9.02
C GLY A 228 10.57 -0.01 -7.96
N ILE A 229 10.23 -0.75 -6.90
CA ILE A 229 9.49 -0.24 -5.73
C ILE A 229 10.28 0.82 -4.94
N ASP A 230 11.61 0.88 -5.15
CA ASP A 230 12.51 1.91 -4.65
C ASP A 230 12.47 3.20 -5.50
N GLY A 231 11.75 3.17 -6.64
CA GLY A 231 11.60 4.27 -7.56
C GLY A 231 12.62 4.29 -8.71
N SER A 232 13.62 3.41 -8.67
CA SER A 232 14.68 3.31 -9.68
C SER A 232 14.12 2.92 -11.05
N THR A 233 14.56 3.61 -12.11
CA THR A 233 14.15 3.34 -13.51
C THR A 233 15.32 3.01 -14.44
N ASP A 234 16.55 3.11 -13.95
CA ASP A 234 17.76 2.81 -14.72
C ASP A 234 17.92 1.30 -14.90
N SER A 235 18.16 0.81 -16.12
CA SER A 235 18.36 -0.62 -16.39
C SER A 235 19.65 -1.18 -15.76
N THR A 236 20.58 -0.32 -15.35
CA THR A 236 21.76 -0.70 -14.56
C THR A 236 21.41 -0.92 -13.08
N HIS A 237 20.22 -0.52 -12.63
CA HIS A 237 19.78 -0.79 -11.27
C HIS A 237 19.27 -2.22 -11.13
N ARG A 238 19.61 -2.89 -10.02
CA ARG A 238 19.23 -4.30 -9.77
C ARG A 238 17.72 -4.56 -9.80
N SER A 239 16.92 -3.57 -9.37
CA SER A 239 15.46 -3.67 -9.36
C SER A 239 14.86 -3.60 -10.76
N VAL A 240 15.58 -3.06 -11.75
CA VAL A 240 15.10 -2.93 -13.13
C VAL A 240 15.74 -4.00 -14.02
N GLY A 241 17.07 -3.94 -14.20
CA GLY A 241 17.84 -4.93 -14.95
C GLY A 241 17.22 -5.34 -16.29
N ALA A 242 17.31 -6.64 -16.59
CA ALA A 242 16.81 -7.23 -17.82
C ALA A 242 15.33 -7.68 -17.76
N HIS A 243 14.52 -7.25 -16.78
CA HIS A 243 13.13 -7.71 -16.58
C HIS A 243 12.30 -7.67 -17.87
N GLN A 244 12.14 -6.48 -18.47
CA GLN A 244 11.28 -6.31 -19.65
C GLN A 244 11.71 -7.15 -20.85
N MET A 245 13.03 -7.37 -21.00
CA MET A 245 13.58 -8.14 -22.10
C MET A 245 13.31 -9.64 -21.97
N HIS A 246 13.20 -10.17 -20.74
CA HIS A 246 12.85 -11.57 -20.52
C HIS A 246 11.36 -11.85 -20.72
N LEU A 247 10.49 -10.88 -20.50
CA LEU A 247 9.03 -11.08 -20.57
C LEU A 247 8.42 -10.79 -21.94
N SER A 248 9.23 -10.41 -22.92
CA SER A 248 8.80 -10.16 -24.29
C SER A 248 9.54 -11.09 -25.25
N THR A 249 8.86 -11.52 -26.32
CA THR A 249 9.54 -12.22 -27.41
C THR A 249 10.50 -11.24 -28.08
N GLY A 250 11.78 -11.46 -27.84
CA GLY A 250 12.82 -10.46 -28.09
C GLY A 250 13.50 -10.61 -29.44
N LYS A 251 14.74 -10.14 -29.52
CA LYS A 251 15.59 -10.33 -30.72
C LYS A 251 16.01 -11.78 -30.90
N ILE A 252 16.21 -12.49 -29.80
CA ILE A 252 16.89 -13.79 -29.82
C ILE A 252 16.03 -14.94 -29.31
N GLY A 253 14.91 -14.76 -28.62
CA GLY A 253 14.21 -15.90 -28.04
C GLY A 253 12.80 -15.61 -27.58
N ASN A 254 12.17 -16.67 -27.09
CA ASN A 254 10.80 -16.68 -26.60
C ASN A 254 10.66 -15.85 -25.31
N SER A 255 9.45 -15.34 -25.04
CA SER A 255 9.15 -14.74 -23.75
C SER A 255 9.15 -15.80 -22.63
N LEU A 256 9.60 -15.38 -21.46
CA LEU A 256 9.58 -16.18 -20.23
C LEU A 256 8.40 -15.77 -19.35
N LYS A 257 8.03 -16.68 -18.44
CA LYS A 257 7.05 -16.39 -17.39
C LYS A 257 7.77 -15.83 -16.17
N CYS A 258 7.07 -15.02 -15.39
CA CYS A 258 7.57 -14.52 -14.11
C CYS A 258 8.00 -15.66 -13.16
N ASN A 259 7.28 -16.79 -13.21
CA ASN A 259 7.52 -17.97 -12.40
C ASN A 259 8.85 -18.68 -12.72
N GLU A 260 9.44 -18.44 -13.89
CA GLU A 260 10.79 -18.91 -14.19
C GLU A 260 11.83 -18.36 -13.21
N CYS A 261 11.56 -17.22 -12.57
CA CYS A 261 12.47 -16.58 -11.61
C CYS A 261 11.88 -16.45 -10.20
N HIS A 262 10.60 -16.09 -10.07
CA HIS A 262 9.97 -15.70 -8.80
C HIS A 262 8.80 -16.60 -8.42
N ASN A 263 8.51 -16.71 -7.12
CA ASN A 263 7.20 -17.16 -6.68
C ASN A 263 6.22 -15.98 -6.77
N VAL A 264 5.42 -15.92 -7.83
CA VAL A 264 4.47 -14.81 -8.01
C VAL A 264 3.24 -15.02 -7.13
N PRO A 265 2.94 -14.12 -6.18
CA PRO A 265 1.77 -14.24 -5.32
C PRO A 265 0.48 -13.96 -6.09
N VAL A 266 -0.62 -14.57 -5.64
CA VAL A 266 -1.96 -14.35 -6.22
C VAL A 266 -2.59 -13.06 -5.65
N GLN A 267 -2.28 -12.70 -4.40
CA GLN A 267 -2.82 -11.53 -3.71
C GLN A 267 -1.72 -10.78 -2.95
N VAL A 268 -1.96 -9.49 -2.64
CA VAL A 268 -0.98 -8.63 -1.95
C VAL A 268 -0.53 -9.21 -0.60
N PHE A 269 -1.45 -9.84 0.14
CA PHE A 269 -1.20 -10.40 1.46
C PHE A 269 -0.99 -11.92 1.45
N SER A 270 -0.74 -12.51 0.28
CA SER A 270 -0.32 -13.92 0.22
C SER A 270 1.03 -14.11 0.92
N THR A 271 1.21 -15.26 1.57
CA THR A 271 2.51 -15.69 2.09
C THR A 271 3.57 -15.63 0.97
N GLY A 272 4.76 -15.13 1.29
CA GLY A 272 5.87 -14.95 0.34
C GLY A 272 5.89 -13.63 -0.44
N HIS A 273 5.08 -12.61 -0.08
CA HIS A 273 5.09 -11.31 -0.77
C HIS A 273 5.56 -10.13 0.10
N LEU A 274 4.90 -9.88 1.22
CA LEU A 274 5.21 -8.77 2.14
C LEU A 274 5.76 -9.27 3.49
N ASP A 275 6.36 -10.46 3.50
CA ASP A 275 6.82 -11.18 4.70
C ASP A 275 8.33 -11.14 4.92
N SER A 276 9.10 -10.71 3.91
CA SER A 276 10.55 -10.59 3.99
C SER A 276 11.04 -9.17 3.70
N ASN A 277 12.27 -8.88 4.13
CA ASN A 277 12.93 -7.63 3.78
C ASN A 277 13.39 -7.68 2.32
N LEU A 278 13.35 -6.52 1.67
CA LEU A 278 13.89 -6.36 0.33
C LEU A 278 15.36 -6.80 0.24
N PRO A 279 15.81 -7.34 -0.90
CA PRO A 279 15.09 -7.52 -2.18
C PRO A 279 14.16 -8.74 -2.23
N ALA A 280 13.28 -8.79 -3.25
CA ALA A 280 12.46 -9.95 -3.56
C ALA A 280 13.31 -11.21 -3.85
N GLU A 281 12.79 -12.38 -3.46
CA GLU A 281 13.43 -13.68 -3.65
C GLU A 281 13.41 -14.12 -5.11
N VAL A 282 14.55 -14.64 -5.59
CA VAL A 282 14.70 -15.25 -6.92
C VAL A 282 15.01 -16.73 -6.72
N VAL A 283 14.00 -17.58 -6.94
CA VAL A 283 14.01 -19.02 -6.62
C VAL A 283 14.32 -19.91 -7.81
N MET A 284 14.11 -19.40 -9.03
CA MET A 284 14.37 -20.10 -10.29
C MET A 284 13.79 -21.53 -10.32
N ASN A 285 12.48 -21.69 -10.12
CA ASN A 285 11.86 -23.00 -9.82
C ASN A 285 10.84 -23.51 -10.83
N ASP A 286 10.59 -22.82 -11.93
CA ASP A 286 9.72 -23.31 -13.00
C ASP A 286 10.51 -24.08 -14.08
N THR A 287 9.79 -24.44 -15.14
CA THR A 287 10.07 -25.53 -16.07
C THR A 287 11.30 -25.28 -16.91
N LEU A 288 11.49 -24.08 -17.47
CA LEU A 288 12.65 -23.79 -18.31
C LEU A 288 13.88 -23.55 -17.46
N ALA A 289 13.77 -22.79 -16.37
CA ALA A 289 14.89 -22.56 -15.45
C ALA A 289 15.49 -23.87 -14.92
N ARG A 290 14.65 -24.88 -14.67
CA ARG A 290 15.03 -26.21 -14.17
C ARG A 290 14.95 -27.34 -15.20
N LEU A 291 15.01 -27.02 -16.50
CA LEU A 291 14.88 -28.03 -17.54
C LEU A 291 16.00 -29.09 -17.44
N ILE A 292 15.61 -30.32 -17.14
CA ILE A 292 16.48 -31.48 -17.14
C ILE A 292 16.80 -31.86 -18.59
N THR A 293 18.08 -32.09 -18.90
CA THR A 293 18.52 -32.44 -20.27
C THR A 293 19.49 -33.62 -20.28
N GLY A 294 19.76 -34.14 -21.47
CA GLY A 294 20.77 -35.17 -21.69
C GLY A 294 20.31 -36.56 -21.23
N ASN A 295 19.05 -36.89 -21.50
CA ASN A 295 18.28 -38.03 -21.01
C ASN A 295 18.36 -38.20 -19.49
N GLY A 296 18.05 -37.12 -18.76
CA GLY A 296 18.11 -37.10 -17.30
C GLY A 296 19.51 -36.92 -16.68
N SER A 297 20.57 -36.94 -17.49
CA SER A 297 21.95 -36.90 -16.96
C SER A 297 22.47 -35.51 -16.63
N LEU A 298 21.74 -34.45 -16.94
CA LEU A 298 22.01 -33.10 -16.47
C LEU A 298 20.76 -32.57 -15.75
N VAL A 299 20.83 -32.53 -14.43
CA VAL A 299 19.85 -31.89 -13.55
C VAL A 299 20.37 -30.50 -13.20
N PRO A 300 19.71 -29.41 -13.65
CA PRO A 300 20.19 -28.06 -13.39
C PRO A 300 19.96 -27.64 -11.94
N ASN A 301 20.87 -26.80 -11.43
CA ASN A 301 20.72 -26.12 -10.15
C ASN A 301 20.81 -24.60 -10.37
N PRO A 302 19.76 -23.99 -10.98
CA PRO A 302 19.79 -22.59 -11.35
C PRO A 302 19.89 -21.71 -10.11
N ALA A 303 20.69 -20.65 -10.22
CA ALA A 303 20.89 -19.71 -9.12
C ALA A 303 21.02 -18.28 -9.63
N TYR A 304 20.52 -17.34 -8.82
CA TYR A 304 20.79 -15.91 -8.94
C TYR A 304 21.57 -15.45 -7.70
N ASP A 305 22.78 -14.97 -7.91
CA ASP A 305 23.58 -14.35 -6.86
C ASP A 305 23.16 -12.89 -6.70
N ASN A 306 22.60 -12.55 -5.53
CA ASN A 306 22.06 -11.23 -5.27
C ASN A 306 23.13 -10.15 -5.00
N VAL A 307 24.40 -10.56 -4.81
CA VAL A 307 25.56 -9.69 -4.58
C VAL A 307 26.23 -9.37 -5.91
N SER A 308 26.61 -10.40 -6.68
CA SER A 308 27.24 -10.20 -8.00
C SER A 308 26.24 -9.93 -9.12
N LEU A 309 24.93 -10.08 -8.85
CA LEU A 309 23.82 -9.94 -9.79
C LEU A 309 23.92 -10.90 -10.98
N ARG A 310 24.52 -12.07 -10.78
CA ARG A 310 24.73 -13.05 -11.86
C ARG A 310 23.75 -14.21 -11.79
N CYS A 311 23.28 -14.63 -12.95
CA CYS A 311 22.53 -15.85 -13.13
C CYS A 311 23.49 -17.00 -13.48
N SER A 312 23.20 -18.23 -13.08
CA SER A 312 24.04 -19.39 -13.41
C SER A 312 23.23 -20.69 -13.48
N ASN A 313 23.81 -21.70 -14.12
CA ASN A 313 23.34 -23.10 -14.09
C ASN A 313 21.89 -23.30 -14.58
N THR A 314 21.40 -22.43 -15.46
CA THR A 314 20.07 -22.50 -16.06
C THR A 314 20.13 -22.85 -17.54
N TYR A 315 19.14 -23.59 -18.03
CA TYR A 315 18.97 -23.94 -19.44
C TYR A 315 19.10 -22.74 -20.37
N CYS A 316 18.41 -21.64 -20.03
CA CYS A 316 18.34 -20.43 -20.86
C CYS A 316 19.71 -19.77 -21.12
N HIS A 317 20.67 -20.00 -20.23
CA HIS A 317 22.03 -19.46 -20.35
C HIS A 317 23.06 -20.53 -20.71
N GLY A 318 22.60 -21.67 -21.26
CA GLY A 318 23.50 -22.67 -21.84
C GLY A 318 23.84 -23.84 -20.93
N ASN A 319 23.18 -24.01 -19.77
CA ASN A 319 23.35 -25.20 -18.95
C ASN A 319 22.50 -26.37 -19.48
N TRP A 320 22.88 -26.91 -20.64
CA TRP A 320 22.18 -28.03 -21.25
C TRP A 320 23.16 -29.01 -21.90
N LYS A 321 22.68 -30.26 -22.06
CA LYS A 321 23.44 -31.36 -22.66
C LYS A 321 22.55 -32.17 -23.58
N LEU A 322 23.08 -32.55 -24.74
CA LEU A 322 22.47 -33.51 -25.65
C LEU A 322 23.40 -34.71 -25.84
N ARG A 323 22.84 -35.91 -25.96
CA ARG A 323 23.60 -37.15 -26.12
C ARG A 323 23.38 -37.73 -27.51
N ARG A 324 24.46 -38.01 -28.22
CA ARG A 324 24.42 -38.63 -29.54
C ARG A 324 23.64 -39.95 -29.53
N ALA A 325 23.86 -40.79 -28.52
CA ALA A 325 23.22 -42.10 -28.36
C ALA A 325 21.68 -42.04 -28.33
N ASN A 326 21.11 -40.89 -27.95
CA ASN A 326 19.67 -40.69 -27.80
C ASN A 326 19.06 -39.88 -28.96
N SER A 327 19.89 -39.51 -29.96
CA SER A 327 19.43 -38.74 -31.10
C SER A 327 19.11 -39.63 -32.30
N THR A 328 18.01 -39.34 -32.99
CA THR A 328 17.73 -39.91 -34.32
C THR A 328 18.62 -39.30 -35.40
N ASN A 329 19.24 -38.14 -35.15
CA ASN A 329 20.08 -37.40 -36.09
C ASN A 329 21.55 -37.45 -35.65
N GLN A 330 22.09 -38.65 -35.43
CA GLN A 330 23.45 -38.84 -34.90
C GLN A 330 24.54 -38.23 -35.79
N PHE A 331 24.29 -38.09 -37.09
CA PHE A 331 25.22 -37.47 -38.04
C PHE A 331 25.52 -36.00 -37.71
N GLY A 332 24.63 -35.31 -36.98
CA GLY A 332 24.85 -33.92 -36.57
C GLY A 332 25.89 -33.77 -35.45
N TYR A 333 26.35 -34.87 -34.86
CA TYR A 333 27.29 -34.89 -33.74
C TYR A 333 28.71 -35.17 -34.21
N ALA A 334 29.63 -34.27 -33.88
CA ALA A 334 31.07 -34.50 -33.96
C ALA A 334 31.59 -35.31 -32.76
N ASP A 335 30.89 -35.24 -31.63
CA ASP A 335 31.27 -35.88 -30.36
C ASP A 335 30.16 -36.78 -29.79
N SER A 336 30.44 -37.45 -28.67
CA SER A 336 29.43 -38.23 -27.94
C SER A 336 28.32 -37.35 -27.32
N ILE A 337 28.63 -36.08 -27.07
CA ILE A 337 27.73 -35.10 -26.45
C ILE A 337 27.80 -33.76 -27.18
N MET A 338 26.70 -33.00 -27.15
CA MET A 338 26.71 -31.55 -27.41
C MET A 338 26.36 -30.80 -26.14
N VAL A 339 26.98 -29.64 -25.93
CA VAL A 339 26.75 -28.82 -24.74
C VAL A 339 26.63 -27.34 -25.09
N GLY A 340 25.88 -26.62 -24.25
CA GLY A 340 25.94 -25.16 -24.22
C GLY A 340 27.18 -24.67 -23.47
N ALA A 341 27.35 -23.35 -23.42
CA ALA A 341 28.50 -22.70 -22.80
C ALA A 341 28.34 -22.44 -21.29
N ASN A 342 27.15 -22.71 -20.72
CA ASN A 342 26.79 -22.39 -19.33
C ASN A 342 27.24 -20.97 -18.92
N TYR A 343 26.88 -19.99 -19.75
CA TYR A 343 27.22 -18.59 -19.53
C TYR A 343 26.55 -18.07 -18.26
N SER A 344 27.24 -17.20 -17.54
CA SER A 344 26.73 -16.57 -16.33
C SER A 344 26.52 -15.08 -16.59
N PRO A 345 25.37 -14.65 -17.16
CA PRO A 345 25.16 -13.25 -17.51
C PRO A 345 24.99 -12.37 -16.27
N LEU A 346 25.38 -11.11 -16.40
CA LEU A 346 25.10 -10.06 -15.42
C LEU A 346 23.68 -9.50 -15.63
N TRP A 347 22.82 -9.59 -14.62
CA TRP A 347 21.40 -9.22 -14.69
C TRP A 347 21.12 -7.80 -15.20
N ASN A 348 21.98 -6.86 -14.81
CA ASN A 348 21.93 -5.45 -15.17
C ASN A 348 23.04 -5.05 -16.17
N GLY A 349 23.71 -6.03 -16.80
CA GLY A 349 24.76 -5.81 -17.79
C GLY A 349 24.26 -5.38 -19.17
N GLY A 350 22.94 -5.48 -19.42
CA GLY A 350 22.33 -5.03 -20.66
C GLY A 350 22.60 -5.95 -21.85
N ALA A 351 22.59 -5.39 -23.06
CA ALA A 351 22.58 -6.17 -24.31
C ALA A 351 23.87 -6.96 -24.58
N SER A 352 25.01 -6.58 -23.97
CA SER A 352 26.27 -7.31 -24.10
C SER A 352 26.21 -8.72 -23.50
N GLU A 353 25.30 -8.95 -22.56
CA GLU A 353 25.13 -10.25 -21.89
C GLU A 353 24.35 -11.27 -22.76
N ALA A 354 23.79 -10.82 -23.89
CA ALA A 354 22.94 -11.62 -24.76
C ALA A 354 23.43 -11.65 -26.23
N VAL A 355 24.74 -11.55 -26.44
CA VAL A 355 25.36 -11.63 -27.78
C VAL A 355 25.38 -13.09 -28.26
N CYS A 356 25.06 -13.32 -29.53
CA CYS A 356 25.14 -14.66 -30.13
C CYS A 356 26.52 -15.29 -29.90
N GLY A 357 26.54 -16.56 -29.48
CA GLY A 357 27.77 -17.24 -29.07
C GLY A 357 27.95 -17.33 -27.55
N SER A 358 27.28 -16.48 -26.75
CA SER A 358 27.42 -16.50 -25.30
C SER A 358 26.80 -17.74 -24.67
N CYS A 359 25.54 -18.09 -25.01
CA CYS A 359 24.84 -19.24 -24.42
C CYS A 359 25.31 -20.58 -24.99
N HIS A 360 25.67 -20.62 -26.27
CA HIS A 360 26.22 -21.78 -26.95
C HIS A 360 27.07 -21.32 -28.15
N GLY A 361 28.03 -22.15 -28.55
CA GLY A 361 28.83 -21.90 -29.75
C GLY A 361 27.98 -21.84 -31.02
N LEU A 362 28.54 -21.30 -32.10
CA LEU A 362 27.90 -21.24 -33.42
C LEU A 362 28.74 -22.07 -34.42
N PRO A 363 28.60 -23.41 -34.47
CA PRO A 363 27.60 -24.25 -33.78
C PRO A 363 28.02 -24.66 -32.35
N PRO A 364 27.11 -25.28 -31.55
CA PRO A 364 27.43 -25.69 -30.19
C PRO A 364 28.62 -26.67 -30.12
N THR A 365 29.34 -26.69 -29.00
CA THR A 365 30.43 -27.64 -28.79
C THR A 365 29.92 -29.07 -28.91
N GLY A 366 30.62 -29.88 -29.72
CA GLY A 366 30.25 -31.28 -30.03
C GLY A 366 29.32 -31.46 -31.23
N HIS A 367 28.89 -30.37 -31.87
CA HIS A 367 28.18 -30.37 -33.15
C HIS A 367 29.17 -30.47 -34.33
N ILE A 368 28.73 -31.03 -35.46
CA ILE A 368 29.53 -30.99 -36.70
C ILE A 368 29.89 -29.56 -37.08
N ALA A 369 31.10 -29.36 -37.63
CA ALA A 369 31.49 -28.04 -38.11
C ALA A 369 30.56 -27.58 -39.25
N SER A 370 30.09 -26.34 -39.17
CA SER A 370 29.23 -25.74 -40.19
C SER A 370 29.34 -24.22 -40.14
N ASN A 371 29.14 -23.57 -41.29
CA ASN A 371 29.05 -22.11 -41.36
C ASN A 371 27.63 -21.66 -40.98
N ILE A 372 27.51 -20.47 -40.39
CA ILE A 372 26.22 -19.94 -39.92
C ILE A 372 25.14 -19.90 -41.02
N ASN A 373 25.54 -19.63 -42.27
CA ASN A 373 24.63 -19.56 -43.41
C ASN A 373 24.06 -20.94 -43.83
N ALA A 374 24.71 -22.03 -43.40
CA ALA A 374 24.28 -23.40 -43.68
C ALA A 374 23.40 -23.99 -42.56
N CYS A 375 23.24 -23.29 -41.43
CA CYS A 375 22.40 -23.77 -40.32
C CYS A 375 20.95 -23.99 -40.78
N THR A 376 20.42 -23.14 -41.67
CA THR A 376 19.06 -23.26 -42.22
C THR A 376 18.78 -24.58 -42.94
N ASN A 377 19.80 -25.30 -43.42
CA ASN A 377 19.61 -26.58 -44.11
C ASN A 377 19.12 -27.68 -43.16
N CYS A 378 19.50 -27.58 -41.88
CA CYS A 378 19.09 -28.50 -40.83
C CYS A 378 18.09 -27.85 -39.87
N HIS A 379 18.26 -26.59 -39.50
CA HIS A 379 17.41 -25.85 -38.56
C HIS A 379 16.32 -25.04 -39.28
N THR A 380 15.65 -25.68 -40.25
CA THR A 380 14.60 -25.05 -41.06
C THR A 380 13.49 -24.48 -40.18
N GLY A 381 13.05 -23.26 -40.49
CA GLY A 381 11.98 -22.59 -39.75
C GLY A 381 12.41 -21.96 -38.41
N VAL A 382 13.68 -22.08 -38.00
CA VAL A 382 14.22 -21.35 -36.83
C VAL A 382 15.21 -20.29 -37.28
N VAL A 383 16.13 -20.62 -38.18
CA VAL A 383 17.12 -19.68 -38.72
C VAL A 383 17.06 -19.59 -40.24
N ASN A 384 17.41 -18.44 -40.80
CA ASN A 384 17.53 -18.24 -42.26
C ASN A 384 18.98 -18.37 -42.76
N ASN A 385 19.19 -18.20 -44.07
CA ASN A 385 20.51 -18.26 -44.72
C ASN A 385 21.50 -17.17 -44.27
N ALA A 386 21.04 -16.16 -43.51
CA ALA A 386 21.88 -15.14 -42.90
C ALA A 386 22.19 -15.44 -41.42
N GLY A 387 21.77 -16.60 -40.89
CA GLY A 387 21.97 -16.97 -39.50
C GLY A 387 21.04 -16.26 -38.51
N GLN A 388 20.02 -15.56 -39.00
CA GLN A 388 19.09 -14.82 -38.15
C GLN A 388 17.96 -15.73 -37.70
N ILE A 389 17.54 -15.57 -36.44
CA ILE A 389 16.39 -16.30 -35.89
C ILE A 389 15.10 -15.70 -36.44
N ILE A 390 14.40 -16.46 -37.28
CA ILE A 390 13.15 -16.06 -37.93
C ILE A 390 11.92 -16.40 -37.08
N ASP A 391 12.00 -17.45 -36.27
CA ASP A 391 10.98 -17.80 -35.29
C ASP A 391 11.58 -17.83 -33.88
N LYS A 392 11.43 -16.71 -33.16
CA LYS A 392 11.95 -16.55 -31.80
C LYS A 392 11.24 -17.44 -30.79
N THR A 393 10.01 -17.86 -31.07
CA THR A 393 9.27 -18.75 -30.15
C THR A 393 9.90 -20.14 -30.06
N LYS A 394 10.76 -20.48 -31.03
CA LYS A 394 11.50 -21.73 -31.11
C LYS A 394 12.92 -21.69 -30.54
N HIS A 395 13.39 -20.52 -30.11
CA HIS A 395 14.70 -20.39 -29.48
C HIS A 395 14.52 -20.07 -27.99
N ILE A 396 15.12 -20.90 -27.12
CA ILE A 396 14.92 -20.89 -25.65
C ILE A 396 13.50 -21.36 -25.28
N ASN A 397 13.07 -22.50 -25.82
CA ASN A 397 11.76 -23.12 -25.53
C ASN A 397 11.86 -24.57 -25.00
N GLY A 398 13.07 -25.04 -24.70
CA GLY A 398 13.32 -26.40 -24.20
C GLY A 398 13.34 -27.49 -25.27
N LYS A 399 13.26 -27.12 -26.56
CA LYS A 399 13.19 -28.06 -27.67
C LYS A 399 14.31 -27.86 -28.68
N ILE A 400 14.67 -28.96 -29.33
CA ILE A 400 15.58 -29.04 -30.46
C ILE A 400 14.74 -28.99 -31.74
N ASN A 401 15.16 -28.16 -32.68
CA ASN A 401 14.52 -28.01 -33.98
C ASN A 401 15.46 -28.49 -35.08
N VAL A 402 15.16 -29.60 -35.76
CA VAL A 402 15.96 -30.11 -36.91
C VAL A 402 15.02 -30.72 -37.96
N PHE A 403 15.21 -30.38 -39.24
CA PHE A 403 14.41 -30.76 -40.40
C PHE A 403 12.90 -30.52 -40.19
N GLY A 404 12.56 -29.37 -39.61
CA GLY A 404 11.18 -28.99 -39.30
C GLY A 404 10.55 -29.78 -38.14
N GLN A 405 11.29 -30.68 -37.48
CA GLN A 405 10.81 -31.44 -36.33
C GLN A 405 11.22 -30.77 -35.01
N GLU A 406 10.28 -30.71 -34.07
CA GLU A 406 10.52 -30.28 -32.69
C GLU A 406 10.55 -31.46 -31.74
N LYS A 407 11.63 -31.58 -30.95
CA LYS A 407 11.76 -32.60 -29.91
C LYS A 407 12.26 -31.98 -28.62
N TRP A 408 11.72 -32.41 -27.48
CA TRP A 408 12.23 -31.97 -26.19
C TRP A 408 13.69 -32.39 -25.98
N MET A 409 14.45 -31.57 -25.24
CA MET A 409 15.88 -31.79 -24.95
C MET A 409 16.17 -32.88 -23.91
N ASN A 410 15.21 -33.79 -23.72
CA ASN A 410 15.11 -34.70 -22.58
C ASN A 410 16.29 -35.62 -22.46
#